data_AF-A0A3G2C8P9-F1
#
_entry.id   AF-A0A3G2C8P9-F1
#
_cell.length_a   1.000
_cell.length_b   1.000
_cell.length_c   1.000
_cell.angle_alpha   90.00
_cell.angle_beta   90.00
_cell.angle_gamma   90.00
#
_symmetry.space_group_name_H-M   'P 1'
#
loop_
_entity.id
_entity.type
_entity.pdbx_description
1 polymer ?
#
loop_
_entity_poly.entity_id
_entity_poly.type
_entity_poly.pdbx_seq_one_letter_code
_entity_poly.pdbx_strand_id
1 'polypeptide(L)'
;MITEMKAGHLKDIDKPSEPFEVIGKIIPRYENENWTFTELLYEAPYLKSYQDEEDEEDEEADCLEYIDNTDKIIYLYYQDDKCVGKVKLRKNSSTL
;
A
#
# COMPACT_ATOMS: atom_id res chain seq x y z
N MET A 1 -5.29 17.21 -3.50
CA MET A 1 -5.47 17.63 -2.10
C MET A 1 -5.24 16.43 -1.20
N ILE A 2 -4.48 16.57 -0.11
CA ILE A 2 -4.31 15.50 0.89
C ILE A 2 -5.32 15.74 2.02
N THR A 3 -6.10 14.72 2.36
CA THR A 3 -7.18 14.80 3.35
C THR A 3 -7.10 13.60 4.30
N GLU A 4 -7.28 13.83 5.60
CA GLU A 4 -7.43 12.75 6.58
C GLU A 4 -8.70 11.95 6.29
N MET A 5 -8.60 10.62 6.31
CA MET A 5 -9.75 9.76 6.11
C MET A 5 -10.75 9.89 7.26
N LYS A 6 -12.04 9.91 6.92
CA LYS A 6 -13.19 9.87 7.82
C LYS A 6 -14.23 8.93 7.23
N ALA A 7 -15.23 8.53 8.01
CA ALA A 7 -16.25 7.56 7.58
C ALA A 7 -16.94 7.94 6.27
N GLY A 8 -17.19 9.24 6.03
CA GLY A 8 -17.79 9.72 4.78
C GLY A 8 -16.96 9.49 3.51
N HIS A 9 -15.67 9.20 3.66
CA HIS A 9 -14.74 8.95 2.55
C HIS A 9 -14.61 7.47 2.19
N LEU A 10 -15.24 6.53 2.91
CA LEU A 10 -15.12 5.08 2.64
C LEU A 10 -15.51 4.73 1.20
N LYS A 11 -16.58 5.36 0.71
CA LYS A 11 -17.06 5.22 -0.68
C LYS A 11 -16.07 5.69 -1.75
N ASP A 12 -15.11 6.55 -1.36
CA ASP A 12 -14.14 7.16 -2.27
C ASP A 12 -12.85 6.32 -2.32
N ILE A 13 -12.74 5.26 -1.51
CA ILE A 13 -11.62 4.33 -1.55
C ILE A 13 -11.77 3.46 -2.78
N ASP A 14 -10.94 3.72 -3.78
CA ASP A 14 -10.77 2.81 -4.90
C ASP A 14 -9.95 1.60 -4.45
N LYS A 15 -10.35 0.42 -4.90
CA LYS A 15 -9.50 -0.77 -4.81
C LYS A 15 -8.50 -0.67 -5.96
N PRO A 16 -7.18 -0.59 -5.73
CA PRO A 16 -6.21 -0.57 -6.81
C PRO A 16 -6.27 -1.91 -7.56
N SER A 17 -7.06 -1.94 -8.62
CA SER A 17 -7.26 -3.11 -9.49
C SER A 17 -6.50 -3.00 -10.80
N GLU A 18 -5.95 -1.82 -11.11
CA GLU A 18 -5.21 -1.62 -12.36
C GLU A 18 -3.92 -2.45 -12.34
N PRO A 19 -3.77 -3.41 -13.28
CA PRO A 19 -2.55 -4.18 -13.38
C PRO A 19 -1.37 -3.29 -13.75
N PHE A 20 -0.19 -3.60 -13.21
CA PHE A 20 1.06 -2.91 -13.52
C PHE A 20 2.12 -3.86 -14.05
N GLU A 21 3.02 -3.34 -14.88
CA GLU A 21 4.11 -4.12 -15.44
C GLU A 21 5.21 -4.36 -14.39
N VAL A 22 5.55 -5.63 -14.20
CA VAL A 22 6.70 -6.08 -13.44
C VAL A 22 7.81 -6.44 -14.42
N ILE A 23 8.87 -5.65 -14.43
CA ILE A 23 9.99 -5.76 -15.38
C ILE A 23 11.18 -6.58 -14.84
N GLY A 24 11.16 -6.93 -13.56
CA GLY A 24 12.26 -7.58 -12.89
C GLY A 24 12.02 -7.76 -11.41
N LYS A 25 13.09 -8.14 -10.68
CA LYS A 25 13.08 -8.30 -9.23
C LYS A 25 14.40 -7.87 -8.61
N ILE A 26 14.32 -7.51 -7.33
CA ILE A 26 15.48 -7.33 -6.47
C ILE A 26 15.69 -8.64 -5.68
N ILE A 27 16.93 -9.13 -5.65
CA ILE A 27 17.34 -10.28 -4.84
C ILE A 27 18.16 -9.73 -3.66
N PRO A 28 17.56 -9.59 -2.47
CA PRO A 28 18.28 -9.11 -1.30
C PRO A 28 19.15 -10.23 -0.70
N ARG A 29 20.33 -9.87 -0.17
CA ARG A 29 21.25 -10.76 0.54
C ARG A 29 21.73 -10.07 1.82
N TYR A 30 21.58 -10.75 2.94
CA TYR A 30 22.09 -10.31 4.24
C TYR A 30 23.26 -11.18 4.67
N GLU A 31 24.43 -10.57 4.86
CA GLU A 31 25.65 -11.28 5.25
C GLU A 31 26.58 -10.34 6.02
N ASN A 32 27.21 -10.84 7.09
CA ASN A 32 28.12 -10.05 7.95
C ASN A 32 27.51 -8.70 8.39
N GLU A 33 26.26 -8.71 8.85
CA GLU A 33 25.50 -7.52 9.26
C GLU A 33 25.27 -6.46 8.16
N ASN A 34 25.53 -6.81 6.90
CA ASN A 34 25.36 -5.93 5.76
C ASN A 34 24.26 -6.46 4.84
N TRP A 35 23.38 -5.56 4.43
CA TRP A 35 22.45 -5.82 3.32
C TRP A 35 23.11 -5.44 2.00
N THR A 36 23.02 -6.36 1.05
CA THR A 36 23.33 -6.12 -0.36
C THR A 36 22.12 -6.53 -1.19
N PHE A 37 22.05 -6.05 -2.42
CA PHE A 37 21.02 -6.48 -3.35
C PHE A 37 21.57 -6.61 -4.76
N THR A 38 20.91 -7.44 -5.56
CA THR A 38 21.16 -7.57 -6.99
C THR A 38 19.84 -7.40 -7.74
N GLU A 39 19.85 -6.61 -8.79
CA GLU A 39 18.72 -6.45 -9.68
C GLU A 39 18.77 -7.49 -10.81
N LEU A 40 17.63 -8.10 -11.11
CA LEU A 40 17.47 -9.03 -12.23
C LEU A 40 16.28 -8.56 -13.07
N LEU A 41 16.53 -8.18 -14.32
CA LEU A 41 15.49 -7.87 -15.29
C LEU A 41 14.98 -9.16 -15.94
N TYR A 42 13.67 -9.24 -16.17
CA TYR A 42 13.07 -10.36 -16.89
C TYR A 42 13.27 -10.20 -18.41
N GLU A 43 13.27 -11.33 -19.12
CA GLU A 43 13.33 -11.32 -20.59
C GLU A 43 12.05 -10.71 -21.20
N ALA A 44 10.91 -10.87 -20.53
CA ALA A 44 9.65 -10.24 -20.87
C ALA A 44 8.94 -9.76 -19.57
N PRO A 45 8.42 -8.52 -19.53
CA PRO A 45 7.58 -8.06 -18.43
C PRO A 45 6.29 -8.88 -18.33
N TYR A 46 5.68 -8.89 -17.13
CA TYR A 46 4.35 -9.44 -16.94
C TYR A 46 3.48 -8.46 -16.14
N LEU A 47 2.16 -8.57 -16.28
CA LEU A 47 1.22 -7.77 -15.50
C LEU A 47 0.94 -8.44 -14.15
N LYS A 48 1.07 -7.67 -13.07
CA LYS A 48 0.63 -8.06 -11.73
C LYS A 48 -0.56 -7.19 -11.32
N SER A 49 -1.57 -7.80 -10.71
CA SER A 49 -2.57 -7.09 -9.91
C SER A 49 -2.49 -7.58 -8.46
N TYR A 50 -2.86 -6.74 -7.50
CA TYR A 50 -2.90 -7.13 -6.08
C TYR A 50 -4.18 -7.90 -5.74
N GLN A 51 -5.22 -7.85 -6.59
CA GLN A 51 -6.49 -8.57 -6.38
C GLN A 51 -6.41 -10.04 -6.74
N ASP A 52 -5.39 -10.45 -7.51
CA ASP A 52 -5.15 -11.84 -7.84
C ASP A 52 -4.60 -12.65 -6.64
N GLU A 53 -4.22 -11.99 -5.53
CA GLU A 53 -3.78 -12.65 -4.30
C GLU A 53 -5.02 -12.98 -3.42
N GLU A 54 -5.25 -14.27 -3.12
CA GLU A 54 -6.45 -14.80 -2.42
C GLU A 54 -6.67 -14.25 -0.99
N ASP A 55 -5.75 -13.44 -0.48
CA ASP A 55 -5.72 -12.89 0.88
C ASP A 55 -6.15 -11.40 0.93
N GLU A 56 -7.14 -10.98 0.13
CA GLU A 56 -7.76 -9.66 0.30
C GLU A 56 -8.50 -9.61 1.66
N GLU A 57 -7.79 -9.16 2.72
CA GLU A 57 -8.43 -8.65 3.93
C GLU A 57 -9.51 -7.62 3.55
N ASP A 58 -10.65 -7.65 4.24
CA ASP A 58 -11.75 -6.71 4.02
C ASP A 58 -11.24 -5.27 4.18
N GLU A 59 -10.96 -4.62 3.05
CA GLU A 59 -10.31 -3.31 3.01
C GLU A 59 -11.16 -2.22 3.66
N GLU A 60 -12.49 -2.39 3.67
CA GLU A 60 -13.41 -1.50 4.37
C GLU A 60 -13.28 -1.67 5.89
N ALA A 61 -13.27 -2.91 6.37
CA ALA A 61 -13.06 -3.24 7.78
C ALA A 61 -11.70 -2.76 8.30
N ASP A 62 -10.63 -2.92 7.51
CA ASP A 62 -9.30 -2.41 7.86
C ASP A 62 -9.29 -0.88 7.95
N CYS A 63 -9.91 -0.17 6.99
CA CYS A 63 -9.93 1.29 7.04
C CYS A 63 -10.74 1.87 8.20
N LEU A 64 -11.82 1.19 8.62
CA LEU A 64 -12.60 1.58 9.81
C LEU A 64 -11.76 1.57 11.09
N GLU A 65 -10.76 0.69 11.20
CA GLU A 65 -9.86 0.61 12.37
C GLU A 65 -8.98 1.85 12.56
N TYR A 66 -8.81 2.65 11.50
CA TYR A 66 -7.95 3.84 11.48
C TYR A 66 -8.73 5.14 11.76
N ILE A 67 -10.06 5.13 11.65
CA ILE A 67 -10.88 6.33 11.91
C ILE A 67 -10.90 6.62 13.40
N ASP A 68 -10.61 7.88 13.75
CA ASP A 68 -10.57 8.39 15.13
C ASP A 68 -9.64 7.60 16.06
N ASN A 69 -8.60 6.99 15.47
CA ASN A 69 -7.55 6.27 16.18
C ASN A 69 -6.35 7.20 16.43
N THR A 70 -5.79 7.17 17.64
CA THR A 70 -4.66 8.05 18.00
C THR A 70 -3.30 7.56 17.48
N ASP A 71 -3.17 6.27 17.17
CA ASP A 71 -1.93 5.63 16.75
C ASP A 71 -1.96 5.19 15.27
N LYS A 72 -3.10 5.31 14.62
CA LYS A 72 -3.33 4.92 13.23
C LYS A 72 -4.01 6.05 12.48
N ILE A 73 -3.53 6.36 11.28
CA ILE A 73 -4.14 7.40 10.44
C ILE A 73 -4.04 7.01 8.96
N ILE A 74 -5.08 7.32 8.19
CA ILE A 74 -5.09 7.19 6.74
C ILE A 74 -5.19 8.58 6.13
N TYR A 75 -4.32 8.87 5.17
CA TYR A 75 -4.44 10.05 4.32
C TYR A 75 -4.84 9.63 2.91
N LEU A 76 -5.80 10.35 2.35
CA LEU A 76 -6.29 10.19 0.98
C LEU A 76 -5.75 11.34 0.12
N TYR A 77 -5.42 11.03 -1.13
CA TYR A 77 -5.01 12.03 -2.12
C TYR A 77 -6.04 12.14 -3.24
N TYR A 78 -6.58 13.35 -3.40
CA TYR A 78 -7.56 13.68 -4.44
C TYR A 78 -6.93 14.48 -5.59
N GLN A 79 -7.24 14.10 -6.81
CA GLN A 79 -6.97 14.85 -8.05
C GLN A 79 -8.30 14.99 -8.81
N ASP A 80 -8.68 16.23 -9.16
CA ASP A 80 -9.93 16.53 -9.87
C ASP A 80 -11.17 15.88 -9.22
N ASP A 81 -11.30 16.01 -7.89
CA ASP A 81 -12.35 15.42 -7.05
C ASP A 81 -12.41 13.87 -7.06
N LYS A 82 -11.47 13.20 -7.73
CA LYS A 82 -11.28 11.74 -7.67
C LYS A 82 -10.20 11.38 -6.66
N CYS A 83 -10.48 10.45 -5.76
CA CYS A 83 -9.45 9.83 -4.93
C CYS A 83 -8.57 8.94 -5.80
N VAL A 84 -7.25 9.19 -5.83
CA VAL A 84 -6.29 8.46 -6.68
C VAL A 84 -5.15 7.83 -5.87
N GLY A 85 -5.20 7.93 -4.55
CA GLY A 85 -4.19 7.32 -3.70
C GLY A 85 -4.54 7.38 -2.22
N LYS A 86 -3.95 6.46 -1.46
CA LYS A 86 -4.05 6.39 -0.01
C LYS A 86 -2.71 5.98 0.59
N VAL A 87 -2.43 6.47 1.79
CA VAL A 87 -1.32 5.99 2.62
C VAL A 87 -1.83 5.68 4.02
N LYS A 88 -1.56 4.48 4.50
CA LYS A 88 -1.87 4.03 5.87
C LYS A 88 -0.62 4.18 6.72
N LEU A 89 -0.74 4.87 7.85
CA LEU A 89 0.34 5.08 8.80
C LEU A 89 -0.07 4.50 10.15
N ARG A 90 0.83 3.75 10.77
CA ARG A 90 0.67 3.22 12.12
C ARG A 90 1.90 3.56 12.94
N LYS A 91 1.69 4.15 14.10
CA LYS A 91 2.73 4.32 15.10
C LYS A 91 3.16 2.95 15.60
N ASN A 92 4.46 2.66 15.51
CA ASN A 92 5.03 1.51 16.16
C ASN A 92 5.53 1.91 17.55
N SER A 93 4.98 1.30 18.59
CA SER A 93 5.33 1.59 19.99
C SER A 93 6.34 0.59 20.58
N SER A 94 7.08 -0.12 19.73
CA SER A 94 8.19 -0.97 20.19
C SER A 94 9.30 -0.09 20.79
N THR A 95 9.30 0.07 22.11
CA THR A 95 10.49 0.41 22.87
C THR A 95 11.39 -0.83 22.83
N LEU A 96 12.52 -0.74 22.15
CA LEU A 96 13.60 -1.72 22.25
C LEU A 96 14.19 -1.72 23.67
#